data_AF-A0A7V9T0F2-F1
#
_entry.id   AF-A0A7V9T0F2-F1
#
_cell.length_a   1.000
_cell.length_b   1.000
_cell.length_c   1.000
_cell.angle_alpha   90.00
_cell.angle_beta   90.00
_cell.angle_gamma   90.00
#
_symmetry.space_group_name_H-M   'P 1'
#
loop_
_entity.id
_entity.type
_entity.pdbx_description
1 polymer ?
#
loop_
_entity_poly.entity_id
_entity_poly.type
_entity_poly.pdbx_seq_one_letter_code
_entity_poly.pdbx_strand_id
1 'polypeptide(L)'
;MAVRQWTNPSQPQTLQISVFLLYINAFFTAIFGGIFSPIGLLVVGGGVAGGYGIAQEKRWGYGLGVVMAFLPFVLRVAFGGLGAAFGASLVNLMFEVALVVLLLHPQSRDYQRIWFS
;
A
#
# COMPACT_ATOMS: atom_id res chain seq x y z
N MET A 1 11.15 -17.45 -17.79
CA MET A 1 9.84 -16.82 -17.58
C MET A 1 9.71 -16.57 -16.08
N ALA A 2 9.69 -15.31 -15.62
CA ALA A 2 9.46 -15.06 -14.20
C ALA A 2 8.06 -15.58 -13.85
N VAL A 3 7.97 -16.49 -12.88
CA VAL A 3 6.69 -17.00 -12.39
C VAL A 3 5.90 -15.81 -11.84
N ARG A 4 4.64 -15.65 -12.27
CA ARG A 4 3.76 -14.63 -11.71
C ARG A 4 3.54 -14.96 -10.24
N GLN A 5 4.11 -14.14 -9.36
CA GLN A 5 4.06 -14.33 -7.92
C GLN A 5 3.29 -13.19 -7.25
N TRP A 6 2.50 -13.55 -6.24
CA TRP A 6 1.73 -12.59 -5.43
C TRP A 6 2.57 -11.98 -4.32
N THR A 7 3.57 -12.71 -3.85
CA THR A 7 4.60 -12.28 -2.90
C THR A 7 5.93 -12.80 -3.39
N ASN A 8 7.01 -12.07 -3.12
CA ASN A 8 8.35 -12.49 -3.51
C ASN A 8 9.23 -12.70 -2.27
N PRO A 9 9.55 -13.95 -1.90
CA PRO A 9 10.42 -14.26 -0.77
C PRO A 9 11.87 -13.77 -0.92
N SER A 10 12.33 -13.44 -2.13
CA SER A 10 13.68 -12.90 -2.35
C SER A 10 13.79 -11.41 -1.99
N GLN A 11 12.67 -10.72 -1.77
CA GLN A 11 12.66 -9.32 -1.38
C GLN A 11 13.13 -9.14 0.06
N PRO A 12 13.70 -7.98 0.42
CA PRO A 12 14.00 -7.66 1.81
C PRO A 12 12.75 -7.69 2.68
N GLN A 13 12.92 -8.06 3.95
CA GLN A 13 11.84 -8.17 4.93
C GLN A 13 10.95 -6.91 4.98
N THR A 14 11.54 -5.71 4.93
CA THR A 14 10.83 -4.42 4.94
C THR A 14 9.89 -4.26 3.75
N LEU A 15 10.34 -4.63 2.55
CA LEU A 15 9.53 -4.57 1.34
C LEU A 15 8.44 -5.65 1.33
N GLN A 16 8.75 -6.86 1.81
CA GLN A 16 7.75 -7.91 1.94
C GLN A 16 6.61 -7.48 2.88
N ILE A 17 6.93 -6.94 4.06
CA ILE A 17 5.91 -6.44 5.00
C ILE A 17 5.07 -5.35 4.33
N SER A 18 5.67 -4.47 3.53
CA SER A 18 4.94 -3.45 2.77
C SER A 18 3.91 -4.06 1.80
N VAL A 19 4.29 -5.10 1.06
CA VAL A 19 3.38 -5.83 0.16
C VAL A 19 2.22 -6.45 0.94
N PHE A 20 2.50 -7.09 2.07
CA PHE A 20 1.44 -7.64 2.92
C PHE A 20 0.51 -6.55 3.47
N LEU A 21 1.07 -5.41 3.91
CA LEU A 21 0.27 -4.29 4.40
C LEU A 21 -0.62 -3.68 3.31
N LEU A 22 -0.16 -3.60 2.06
CA LEU A 22 -1.01 -3.18 0.93
C LEU A 22 -2.20 -4.12 0.74
N TYR A 23 -1.97 -5.43 0.76
CA TYR A 23 -3.03 -6.43 0.63
C TYR A 23 -4.00 -6.42 1.81
N ILE A 24 -3.48 -6.32 3.04
CA ILE A 24 -4.30 -6.28 4.25
C ILE A 24 -5.16 -5.02 4.29
N ASN A 25 -4.61 -3.85 3.94
CA ASN A 25 -5.38 -2.60 3.85
C ASN A 25 -6.47 -2.69 2.78
N ALA A 26 -6.16 -3.26 1.61
CA ALA A 26 -7.16 -3.48 0.57
C ALA A 26 -8.25 -4.46 1.05
N PHE A 27 -7.89 -5.54 1.73
CA PHE A 27 -8.84 -6.50 2.30
C PHE A 27 -9.78 -5.85 3.32
N PHE A 28 -9.24 -5.10 4.29
CA PHE A 28 -10.06 -4.41 5.28
C PHE A 28 -10.95 -3.33 4.64
N THR A 29 -10.41 -2.57 3.68
CA THR A 29 -11.21 -1.59 2.95
C THR A 29 -12.39 -2.26 2.23
N ALA A 30 -12.19 -3.43 1.63
CA ALA A 30 -13.25 -4.17 0.95
C ALA A 30 -14.34 -4.63 1.94
N ILE A 31 -13.96 -5.27 3.05
CA ILE A 31 -14.93 -5.85 4.01
C ILE A 31 -15.67 -4.79 4.84
N PHE A 32 -15.04 -3.64 5.11
CA PHE A 32 -15.67 -2.51 5.81
C PHE A 32 -16.49 -1.60 4.88
N GLY A 33 -16.90 -2.11 3.71
CA GLY A 33 -17.87 -1.45 2.84
C GLY A 33 -17.28 -0.62 1.70
N GLY A 34 -15.95 -0.58 1.54
CA GLY A 34 -15.29 0.10 0.42
C GLY A 34 -15.68 -0.48 -0.94
N ILE A 35 -16.13 -1.75 -1.00
CA ILE A 35 -16.60 -2.36 -2.25
C ILE A 35 -17.88 -1.70 -2.80
N PHE A 36 -18.67 -1.03 -1.95
CA PHE A 36 -19.91 -0.35 -2.35
C PHE A 36 -19.69 1.10 -2.80
N SER A 37 -18.44 1.58 -2.79
CA SER A 37 -18.07 2.94 -3.19
C SER A 37 -17.08 2.92 -4.35
N PRO A 38 -17.26 3.74 -5.41
CA PRO A 38 -16.26 3.87 -6.48
C PRO A 38 -14.87 4.20 -5.96
N ILE A 39 -14.78 5.05 -4.92
CA ILE A 39 -13.50 5.43 -4.30
C ILE A 39 -12.90 4.23 -3.53
N GLY A 40 -13.73 3.49 -2.80
CA GLY A 40 -13.24 2.30 -2.09
C GLY A 40 -12.76 1.21 -3.05
N LEU A 41 -13.43 1.00 -4.18
CA LEU A 41 -12.98 0.10 -5.24
C LEU A 41 -11.62 0.52 -5.82
N LEU A 42 -11.38 1.82 -6.01
CA LEU A 42 -10.08 2.34 -6.44
C LEU A 42 -8.99 2.07 -5.40
N VAL A 43 -9.28 2.25 -4.11
CA VAL A 43 -8.32 1.97 -3.03
C VAL A 43 -8.00 0.47 -2.96
N VAL A 44 -9.02 -0.39 -3.03
CA VAL A 44 -8.86 -1.85 -3.02
C VAL A 44 -8.07 -2.32 -4.23
N GLY A 45 -8.52 -1.94 -5.44
CA GLY A 45 -7.87 -2.32 -6.69
C GLY A 45 -6.45 -1.79 -6.79
N GLY A 46 -6.25 -0.53 -6.40
CA GLY A 46 -4.92 0.11 -6.37
C GLY A 46 -3.98 -0.54 -5.37
N GLY A 47 -4.44 -0.86 -4.17
CA GLY A 47 -3.64 -1.56 -3.15
C GLY A 47 -3.21 -2.96 -3.62
N VAL A 48 -4.13 -3.73 -4.18
CA VAL A 48 -3.84 -5.06 -4.75
C VAL A 48 -2.89 -4.95 -5.95
N ALA A 49 -3.14 -4.02 -6.88
CA ALA A 49 -2.28 -3.82 -8.04
C ALA A 49 -0.88 -3.31 -7.65
N GLY A 50 -0.79 -2.46 -6.64
CA GLY A 50 0.47 -1.96 -6.08
C GLY A 50 1.29 -3.10 -5.47
N GLY A 51 0.68 -3.90 -4.58
CA GLY A 51 1.34 -5.06 -3.98
C GLY A 51 1.77 -6.08 -5.03
N TYR A 52 0.90 -6.36 -6.01
CA TYR A 52 1.19 -7.31 -7.09
C TYR A 52 2.28 -6.82 -8.04
N GLY A 53 2.32 -5.51 -8.31
CA GLY A 53 3.35 -4.88 -9.12
C GLY A 53 4.72 -4.88 -8.41
N ILE A 54 4.74 -4.63 -7.09
CA ILE A 54 5.95 -4.73 -6.27
C ILE A 54 6.45 -6.17 -6.22
N ALA A 55 5.58 -7.17 -6.05
CA ALA A 55 5.95 -8.58 -6.06
C ALA A 55 6.56 -9.04 -7.40
N GLN A 56 6.22 -8.37 -8.50
CA GLN A 56 6.83 -8.56 -9.83
C GLN A 56 8.05 -7.68 -10.09
N GLU A 57 8.53 -6.94 -9.09
CA GLU A 57 9.69 -6.04 -9.20
C GLU A 57 9.53 -4.98 -10.31
N LYS A 58 8.30 -4.47 -10.49
CA LYS A 58 8.02 -3.44 -11.49
C LYS A 58 8.05 -2.05 -10.88
N ARG A 59 8.73 -1.11 -11.54
CA ARG A 59 8.83 0.29 -11.06
C ARG A 59 7.48 0.99 -10.90
N TRP A 60 6.55 0.73 -11.83
CA TRP A 60 5.19 1.30 -11.74
C TRP A 60 4.44 0.78 -10.51
N GLY A 61 4.66 -0.49 -10.13
CA GLY A 61 4.02 -1.10 -8.97
C GLY A 61 4.48 -0.45 -7.67
N TYR A 62 5.78 -0.15 -7.57
CA TYR A 62 6.33 0.60 -6.44
C TYR A 62 5.74 2.01 -6.35
N GLY A 63 5.71 2.74 -7.47
CA GLY A 63 5.11 4.08 -7.52
C GLY A 63 3.64 4.05 -7.10
N LEU A 64 2.87 3.09 -7.63
CA LEU A 64 1.48 2.89 -7.25
C LEU A 64 1.33 2.56 -5.76
N GLY A 65 2.16 1.66 -5.21
CA GLY A 65 2.15 1.32 -3.79
C GLY A 65 2.39 2.52 -2.88
N VAL A 66 3.34 3.41 -3.25
CA VAL A 66 3.58 4.66 -2.52
C VAL A 66 2.36 5.58 -2.57
N VAL A 67 1.75 5.77 -3.74
CA VAL A 67 0.53 6.60 -3.85
C VAL A 67 -0.61 6.01 -3.01
N MET A 68 -0.81 4.70 -3.07
CA MET A 68 -1.85 4.01 -2.31
C MET A 68 -1.59 4.04 -0.80
N ALA A 69 -0.34 4.17 -0.35
CA ALA A 69 -0.03 4.31 1.07
C ALA A 69 -0.48 5.66 1.64
N PHE A 70 -0.42 6.74 0.86
CA PHE A 70 -0.87 8.07 1.28
C PHE A 70 -2.36 8.32 1.01
N LEU A 71 -2.94 7.60 0.05
CA LEU A 71 -4.31 7.86 -0.44
C LEU A 71 -5.38 7.83 0.68
N PRO A 72 -5.42 6.84 1.59
CA PRO A 72 -6.43 6.80 2.66
C PRO A 72 -6.40 8.03 3.56
N PHE A 73 -5.20 8.49 3.93
CA PHE A 73 -5.00 9.68 4.74
C PHE A 73 -5.49 10.94 4.00
N VAL A 74 -5.10 11.08 2.73
CA VAL A 74 -5.52 12.23 1.89
C VAL A 74 -7.04 12.28 1.73
N LEU A 75 -7.67 11.14 1.45
CA LEU A 75 -9.14 11.05 1.33
C LEU A 75 -9.82 11.43 2.65
N ARG A 76 -9.30 10.97 3.78
CA ARG A 76 -9.86 11.28 5.11
C ARG A 76 -9.77 12.78 5.41
N VAL A 77 -8.63 13.41 5.11
CA VAL A 77 -8.47 14.86 5.26
C VAL A 77 -9.41 15.62 4.32
N ALA A 78 -9.54 15.19 3.06
CA ALA A 78 -10.35 15.87 2.05
C ALA A 78 -11.85 15.84 2.36
N PHE A 79 -12.39 14.72 2.85
CA PHE A 79 -13.83 14.54 3.09
C PHE A 79 -14.25 14.78 4.55
N GLY A 80 -13.35 14.61 5.52
CA GLY A 80 -13.65 14.74 6.95
C GLY A 80 -12.89 15.85 7.68
N GLY A 81 -11.96 16.54 7.00
CA GLY A 81 -11.10 17.55 7.61
C GLY A 81 -10.00 16.98 8.52
N LEU A 82 -9.16 17.87 9.06
CA LEU A 82 -8.05 17.47 9.94
C LEU A 82 -8.52 16.80 11.24
N GLY A 83 -9.68 17.20 11.77
CA GLY A 83 -10.27 16.59 12.96
C GLY A 83 -10.61 15.11 12.76
N ALA A 84 -11.20 14.74 11.62
CA ALA A 84 -11.47 13.34 11.29
C ALA A 84 -10.18 12.57 10.96
N ALA A 85 -9.17 13.25 10.39
CA ALA A 85 -7.89 12.65 10.05
C ALA A 85 -7.14 12.14 11.28
N PHE A 86 -7.07 12.96 12.33
CA PHE A 86 -6.41 12.62 13.60
C PHE A 86 -7.34 11.98 14.63
N GLY A 87 -8.66 12.10 14.47
CA GLY A 87 -9.68 11.41 15.28
C GLY A 87 -9.99 9.98 14.81
N ALA A 88 -9.38 9.53 13.70
CA ALA A 88 -9.46 8.14 13.28
C ALA A 88 -8.84 7.20 14.32
N SER A 89 -9.28 5.94 14.34
CA SER A 89 -8.70 4.91 15.19
C SER A 89 -7.17 4.93 15.08
N LEU A 90 -6.50 5.07 16.23
CA LEU A 90 -5.03 5.09 16.35
C LEU A 90 -4.40 3.89 15.62
N VAL A 91 -5.09 2.75 15.62
CA VAL A 91 -4.67 1.53 14.93
C VAL A 91 -4.62 1.72 13.41
N ASN A 92 -5.62 2.36 12.79
CA ASN A 92 -5.61 2.62 11.35
C ASN A 92 -4.48 3.58 10.96
N LEU A 93 -4.31 4.65 11.73
CA LEU A 93 -3.19 5.59 11.53
C LEU A 93 -1.84 4.88 11.64
N MET A 94 -1.69 3.98 12.60
CA MET A 94 -0.46 3.18 12.76
C MET A 94 -0.17 2.32 11.52
N PHE A 95 -1.17 1.65 10.94
CA PHE A 95 -0.99 0.86 9.72
C PHE A 95 -0.62 1.73 8.50
N GLU A 96 -1.25 2.89 8.35
CA GLU A 96 -0.95 3.85 7.28
C GLU A 96 0.49 4.36 7.39
N VAL A 97 0.89 4.81 8.59
CA VAL A 97 2.26 5.29 8.85
C VAL A 97 3.28 4.17 8.66
N ALA A 98 3.01 2.97 9.19
CA ALA A 98 3.90 1.83 9.03
C ALA A 98 4.13 1.48 7.54
N LEU A 99 3.05 1.48 6.74
CA LEU A 99 3.14 1.20 5.31
C LEU A 99 3.99 2.24 4.58
N VAL A 100 3.77 3.53 4.85
CA VAL A 100 4.57 4.62 4.26
C VAL A 100 6.05 4.49 4.64
N VAL A 101 6.32 4.27 5.93
CA VAL A 101 7.69 4.14 6.45
C VAL A 101 8.41 2.96 5.84
N LEU A 102 7.74 1.81 5.71
CA LEU A 102 8.36 0.59 5.17
C LEU A 102 8.61 0.68 3.65
N LEU A 103 7.71 1.32 2.89
CA LEU A 103 7.93 1.55 1.46
C LEU A 103 9.08 2.54 1.23
N LEU A 104 9.14 3.61 2.01
CA LEU A 104 10.17 4.66 1.89
C LEU A 104 11.46 4.33 2.67
N HIS A 105 11.52 3.18 3.34
CA HIS A 105 12.70 2.76 4.08
C HIS A 105 13.90 2.63 3.14
N PRO A 106 15.14 3.03 3.55
CA PRO A 106 16.33 2.94 2.70
C PRO A 106 16.50 1.55 2.07
N GLN A 107 16.30 0.48 2.84
CA GLN A 107 16.36 -0.90 2.34
C GLN A 107 15.37 -1.19 1.20
N SER A 108 14.14 -0.68 1.27
CA SER A 108 13.15 -0.83 0.20
C SER A 108 13.51 -0.01 -1.02
N ARG A 109 14.03 1.22 -0.83
CA ARG A 109 14.42 2.13 -1.91
C ARG A 109 15.67 1.67 -2.64
N ASP A 110 16.68 1.20 -1.93
CA ASP A 110 17.91 0.69 -2.51
C ASP A 110 17.64 -0.59 -3.32
N TYR A 111 16.81 -1.49 -2.78
CA TYR A 111 16.38 -2.68 -3.49
C TYR A 111 15.60 -2.33 -4.77
N GLN A 112 14.60 -1.45 -4.65
CA GLN A 112 13.82 -0.99 -5.80
C GLN A 112 14.72 -0.35 -6.87
N ARG A 113 15.70 0.46 -6.49
CA ARG A 113 16.59 1.15 -7.43
C ARG A 113 17.44 0.19 -8.25
N ILE A 114 17.88 -0.91 -7.65
CA ILE A 114 18.80 -1.88 -8.28
C ILE A 114 18.02 -2.92 -9.08
N TRP A 115 16.95 -3.47 -8.50
CA TRP A 115 16.30 -4.66 -9.02
C TRP A 115 15.04 -4.37 -9.83
N PHE A 116 14.37 -3.23 -9.59
CA PHE A 116 13.10 -2.99 -10.28
C PHE A 116 13.36 -2.50 -11.70
N SER A 117 12.62 -3.09 -12.63
CA SER A 117 12.63 -2.73 -14.06
C SER A 117 11.46 -1.82 -14.42
#